data_AF-A0A2V9NPY7-F1
#
_entry.id   AF-A0A2V9NPY7-F1
#
_cell.length_a   1.000
_cell.length_b   1.000
_cell.length_c   1.000
_cell.angle_alpha   90.00
_cell.angle_beta   90.00
_cell.angle_gamma   90.00
#
_symmetry.space_group_name_H-M   'P 1'
#
loop_
_entity.id
_entity.type
_entity.pdbx_description
1 polymer ?
#
loop_
_entity_poly.entity_id
_entity_poly.type
_entity_poly.pdbx_seq_one_letter_code
_entity_poly.pdbx_strand_id
1 'polypeptide(L)' 'MGKSVNQLVREYLEQLAGKSDREAHIAELGELTRNSTGNSRGWKFNREEIHERR' A
#
# COMPACT_ATOMS: atom_id res chain seq x y z
N MET A 1 24.37 -9.48 -26.08
CA MET A 1 23.02 -10.01 -26.37
C MET A 1 22.02 -9.01 -25.79
N GLY A 2 21.08 -8.51 -26.61
CA GLY A 2 20.12 -7.49 -26.19
C GLY A 2 19.03 -8.04 -25.27
N LYS A 3 18.39 -7.16 -24.49
CA LYS A 3 17.22 -7.52 -23.68
C LYS A 3 16.03 -7.83 -24.59
N SER A 4 15.29 -8.88 -24.28
CA SER A 4 14.01 -9.14 -24.93
C SER A 4 12.98 -8.08 -24.51
N VAL A 5 11.94 -7.89 -25.32
CA VAL A 5 10.83 -6.99 -25.00
C VAL A 5 10.21 -7.33 -23.64
N ASN A 6 10.07 -8.63 -23.35
CA ASN A 6 9.53 -9.08 -22.05
C ASN A 6 10.44 -8.71 -20.88
N GLN A 7 11.77 -8.73 -21.07
CA GLN A 7 12.70 -8.28 -20.03
C GLN A 7 12.58 -6.78 -19.79
N LEU A 8 12.44 -5.98 -20.85
CA LEU A 8 12.25 -4.53 -20.73
C LEU A 8 10.92 -4.17 -20.04
N VAL A 9 9.82 -4.83 -20.44
CA VAL A 9 8.51 -4.64 -19.81
C VAL A 9 8.57 -5.02 -18.33
N ARG A 10 9.22 -6.13 -17.99
CA ARG A 10 9.37 -6.58 -16.60
C ARG A 10 10.15 -5.57 -15.76
N GLU A 11 11.31 -5.13 -16.23
CA GLU A 11 12.14 -4.16 -15.51
C GLU A 11 11.43 -2.83 -15.31
N TYR A 12 10.68 -2.37 -16.33
CA TYR A 12 9.89 -1.14 -16.22
C TYR A 12 8.77 -1.26 -15.18
N LEU A 13 8.08 -2.40 -15.14
CA LEU A 13 7.06 -2.67 -14.11
C LEU A 13 7.68 -2.80 -12.71
N GLU A 14 8.85 -3.42 -12.58
CA GLU A 14 9.58 -3.52 -11.30
C GLU A 14 10.06 -2.14 -10.81
N GLN A 15 10.46 -1.25 -11.72
CA GLN A 15 10.81 0.13 -11.39
C GLN A 15 9.59 0.97 -11.02
N LEU A 16 8.47 0.80 -11.72
CA LEU A 16 7.20 1.52 -11.46
C LEU A 16 6.52 1.08 -10.17
N ALA A 17 6.42 -0.23 -9.94
CA ALA A 17 5.85 -0.76 -8.71
C ALA A 17 6.71 -0.41 -7.49
N GLY A 18 7.99 -0.09 -7.74
CA GLY A 18 9.01 0.02 -6.71
C GLY A 18 9.26 -1.33 -6.04
N LYS A 19 10.44 -1.48 -5.44
CA LYS A 19 10.56 -2.43 -4.34
C LYS A 19 9.87 -1.79 -3.16
N SER A 20 8.54 -1.95 -3.05
CA SER A 20 7.84 -1.62 -1.82
C SER A 20 8.42 -2.49 -0.73
N ASP A 21 9.36 -1.94 0.05
CA ASP A 21 9.92 -2.64 1.19
C ASP A 21 8.82 -2.70 2.23
N ARG A 22 8.16 -3.85 2.27
CA ARG A 22 7.05 -4.12 3.19
C ARG A 22 7.46 -3.82 4.63
N GLU A 23 8.70 -4.11 5.01
CA GLU A 23 9.19 -3.88 6.36
C GLU A 23 9.36 -2.38 6.63
N ALA A 24 9.83 -1.61 5.64
CA ALA A 24 9.89 -0.15 5.73
C ALA A 24 8.50 0.47 5.91
N HIS A 25 7.50 0.00 5.15
CA HIS A 25 6.12 0.49 5.29
C HIS A 25 5.50 0.14 6.65
N ILE A 26 5.78 -1.05 7.19
CA ILE A 26 5.31 -1.45 8.53
C ILE A 26 5.97 -0.58 9.61
N ALA A 27 7.27 -0.31 9.50
CA ALA A 27 7.99 0.55 10.42
C ALA A 27 7.44 1.99 10.41
N GLU A 28 7.22 2.55 9.21
CA GLU A 28 6.63 3.88 9.02
C GLU A 28 5.22 3.95 9.63
N LEU A 29 4.38 2.95 9.37
CA LEU A 29 3.04 2.88 9.95
C LEU A 29 3.09 2.84 11.49
N GLY A 30 4.05 2.12 12.07
CA GLY A 30 4.25 2.06 13.52
C GLY A 30 4.62 3.42 14.12
N GLU A 31 5.52 4.15 13.47
CA GLU A 31 5.89 5.52 13.87
C GLU A 31 4.71 6.48 13.78
N LEU A 32 3.99 6.47 12.65
CA LEU A 32 2.81 7.32 12.45
C LEU A 32 1.71 7.03 13.48
N THR A 33 1.50 5.75 13.82
CA THR A 33 0.52 5.34 14.84
C THR A 33 0.93 5.81 16.23
N ARG A 34 2.23 5.79 16.58
CA ARG A 34 2.72 6.32 17.86
C ARG A 34 2.57 7.84 17.95
N ASN A 35 2.82 8.54 16.85
CA ASN A 35 2.86 10.00 16.80
C ASN A 35 1.50 10.65 16.50
N SER A 36 0.49 9.87 16.12
CA SER A 36 -0.86 10.35 15.82
C SER A 36 -1.88 9.82 16.81
N THR A 37 -2.81 10.68 17.22
CA THR A 37 -3.98 10.30 18.04
C THR A 37 -5.12 9.71 17.22
N GLY A 38 -4.98 9.65 15.89
CA GLY A 38 -6.05 9.26 14.97
C GLY A 38 -7.20 10.28 14.97
N ASN A 39 -7.94 10.37 13.87
CA ASN A 39 -9.15 11.18 13.81
C ASN A 39 -10.26 10.42 13.12
N SER A 40 -10.72 9.34 13.75
CA SER A 40 -11.85 8.57 13.25
C SER A 40 -13.17 9.32 13.34
N ARG A 41 -13.23 10.48 14.02
CA ARG A 41 -14.48 11.24 14.27
C ARG A 41 -15.61 10.37 14.83
N GLY A 42 -15.27 9.36 15.63
CA GLY A 42 -16.23 8.39 16.17
C GLY A 42 -16.63 7.28 15.20
N TRP A 43 -16.08 7.26 13.98
CA TRP A 43 -16.26 6.15 13.03
C TRP A 43 -15.69 4.87 13.62
N LYS A 44 -16.49 3.82 13.55
CA LYS A 44 -16.17 2.46 13.97
C LYS A 44 -16.49 1.55 12.80
N PHE A 45 -15.70 0.49 12.65
CA PHE A 45 -15.97 -0.53 11.64
C PHE A 45 -17.40 -1.05 11.79
N ASN A 46 -18.20 -0.87 10.75
CA ASN A 46 -19.52 -1.45 10.61
C ASN A 46 -19.51 -2.35 9.37
N ARG A 47 -19.64 -3.67 9.58
CA ARG A 47 -19.63 -4.66 8.51
C ARG A 47 -20.77 -4.44 7.51
N GLU A 48 -21.93 -3.99 8.00
CA GLU A 48 -23.10 -3.78 7.16
C GLU A 48 -22.92 -2.57 6.23
N GLU A 49 -22.22 -1.51 6.65
CA GLU A 49 -21.88 -0.35 5.79
C GLU A 49 -21.05 -0.75 4.56
N ILE A 50 -20.17 -1.75 4.70
CA ILE A 50 -19.24 -2.17 3.64
C ILE A 50 -19.94 -3.06 2.60
N HIS A 51 -21.02 -3.73 2.99
CA HIS A 51 -21.78 -4.64 2.14
C HIS A 51 -23.07 -4.03 1.59
N GLU A 52 -23.37 -2.77 1.91
CA GLU A 52 -24.50 -2.05 1.36
C GLU A 52 -24.21 -1.71 -0.13
N ARG A 53 -24.64 -2.61 -1.03
CA ARG A 53 -24.68 -2.33 -2.47
C ARG A 53 -25.82 -1.34 -2.72
N ARG A 54 -25.48 -0.09 -3.03
CA ARG A 54 -26.38 0.84 -3.72
C ARG A 54 -26.22 0.70 -5.24
#